data_AF-A0A397SYP5-F1
#
_entry.id   AF-A0A397SYP5-F1
#
_cell.length_a   1.000
_cell.length_b   1.000
_cell.length_c   1.000
_cell.angle_alpha   90.00
_cell.angle_beta   90.00
_cell.angle_gamma   90.00
#
_symmetry.space_group_name_H-M   'P 1'
#
loop_
_entity.id
_entity.type
_entity.pdbx_description
1 polymer ?
#
loop_
_entity_poly.entity_id
_entity_poly.type
_entity_poly.pdbx_seq_one_letter_code
_entity_poly.pdbx_strand_id
1 'polypeptide(L)'
;MAVLSYLESLTASITRNTSRQFYRHAKFCASHQVSVIVITILVVLPLCYPALNTYYLNPTSDVPTFYWELPSSRVPISKSNFHQKCGEQPSLHVENIIIKTNGFKDIDSPHNNYGTNVLQKRLLLWAHHFQERLANTVIVYPPNKSPLISRQEPEEYTLSDLCFKPNGGSRCLINSPIEFWNYEADLLMNDENILKTLSKTDKLSSFKIPIPLESVFGNPVYDKVTGGIIGADSIILTYFLEDMDNCAGSQTLAVWDSLLKNVIDANDTLHVGGERIKIYDIDFKEASNHIVFTVRVNL
;
A
#
# COMPACT_ATOMS: atom_id res chain seq x y z
N MET A 1 -32.81 14.95 58.07
CA MET A 1 -31.69 15.54 58.84
C MET A 1 -30.78 14.50 59.49
N ALA A 2 -31.29 13.41 60.11
CA ALA A 2 -30.45 12.40 60.78
C ALA A 2 -29.50 11.59 59.86
N VAL A 3 -29.86 11.38 58.58
CA VAL A 3 -28.99 10.65 57.63
C VAL A 3 -27.80 11.50 57.18
N LEU A 4 -28.00 12.81 57.03
CA LEU A 4 -26.95 13.75 56.63
C LEU A 4 -25.89 13.90 57.74
N SER A 5 -26.31 14.01 59.00
CA SER A 5 -25.37 14.06 60.13
C SER A 5 -24.59 12.76 60.34
N TYR A 6 -25.19 11.60 60.04
CA TYR A 6 -24.48 10.31 60.08
C TYR A 6 -23.43 10.19 58.96
N LEU A 7 -23.73 10.67 57.75
CA LEU A 7 -22.78 10.69 56.63
C LEU A 7 -21.63 11.68 56.87
N GLU A 8 -21.89 12.83 57.46
CA GLU A 8 -20.85 13.79 57.88
C GLU A 8 -19.94 13.20 58.97
N SER A 9 -20.51 12.50 59.95
CA SER A 9 -19.72 11.79 60.97
C SER A 9 -18.89 10.64 60.38
N LEU A 10 -19.42 9.91 59.41
CA LEU A 10 -18.72 8.80 58.75
C LEU A 10 -17.57 9.32 57.88
N THR A 11 -17.80 10.37 57.09
CA THR A 11 -16.75 11.02 56.28
C THR A 11 -15.67 11.66 57.15
N ALA A 12 -16.03 12.28 58.28
CA ALA A 12 -15.07 12.79 59.26
C ALA A 12 -14.22 11.66 59.90
N SER A 13 -14.83 10.51 60.18
CA SER A 13 -14.12 9.34 60.72
C SER A 13 -13.18 8.72 59.68
N ILE A 14 -13.65 8.56 58.44
CA ILE A 14 -12.86 8.03 57.32
C ILE A 14 -11.67 8.94 57.03
N THR A 15 -11.88 10.26 56.91
CA THR A 15 -10.81 11.24 56.65
C THR A 15 -9.78 11.29 57.78
N ARG A 16 -10.22 11.19 59.04
CA ARG A 16 -9.31 11.11 60.19
C ARG A 16 -8.49 9.81 60.20
N ASN A 17 -9.09 8.69 59.80
CA ASN A 17 -8.38 7.42 59.75
C ASN A 17 -7.40 7.36 58.57
N THR A 18 -7.81 7.80 57.38
CA THR A 18 -6.95 7.84 56.18
C THR A 18 -5.78 8.79 56.38
N SER A 19 -6.01 10.01 56.88
CA SER A 19 -4.94 10.97 57.18
C SER A 19 -3.90 10.42 58.16
N ARG A 20 -4.35 9.68 59.19
CA ARG A 20 -3.45 9.01 60.14
C ARG A 20 -2.61 7.91 59.48
N GLN A 21 -3.18 7.14 58.56
CA GLN A 21 -2.44 6.09 57.85
C GLN A 21 -1.45 6.67 56.84
N PHE A 22 -1.86 7.69 56.07
CA PHE A 22 -0.95 8.40 55.17
C PHE A 22 0.20 9.07 55.93
N TYR A 23 -0.08 9.70 57.08
CA TYR A 23 0.97 10.31 57.90
C TYR A 23 1.97 9.27 58.45
N ARG A 24 1.48 8.12 58.91
CA ARG A 24 2.34 7.01 59.36
C ARG A 24 3.20 6.46 58.23
N HIS A 25 2.60 6.25 57.05
CA HIS A 25 3.31 5.77 55.87
C HIS A 25 4.37 6.78 55.40
N ALA A 26 4.02 8.07 55.31
CA ALA A 26 4.94 9.13 54.94
C ALA A 26 6.10 9.26 55.93
N LYS A 27 5.83 9.17 57.24
CA LYS A 27 6.87 9.17 58.28
C LYS A 27 7.84 7.99 58.11
N PHE A 28 7.32 6.81 57.78
CA PHE A 28 8.12 5.61 57.51
C PHE A 28 8.98 5.77 56.23
N CYS A 29 8.42 6.33 55.16
CA CYS A 29 9.17 6.63 53.93
C CYS A 29 10.28 7.66 54.16
N ALA A 30 10.02 8.68 54.98
CA ALA A 30 11.01 9.69 55.32
C ALA A 30 12.15 9.15 56.21
N SER A 31 11.85 8.24 57.15
CA SER A 31 12.88 7.65 58.01
C SER A 31 13.74 6.60 57.32
N HIS A 32 13.22 5.95 56.27
CA HIS A 32 13.91 4.88 55.52
C HIS A 32 14.07 5.22 54.03
N GLN A 33 14.49 6.45 53.72
CA GLN A 33 14.58 6.98 52.36
C GLN A 33 15.32 6.07 51.37
N VAL A 34 16.49 5.54 51.75
CA VAL A 34 17.34 4.73 50.86
C VAL A 34 16.70 3.38 50.55
N SER A 35 16.19 2.70 51.57
CA SER A 35 15.55 1.39 51.41
C SER A 35 14.30 1.46 50.53
N VAL A 36 13.49 2.52 50.69
CA VAL A 36 12.30 2.73 49.85
C VAL A 36 12.69 2.96 48.40
N ILE A 37 13.69 3.82 48.13
CA ILE A 37 14.17 4.08 46.76
C ILE A 37 14.66 2.79 46.10
N VAL A 38 15.46 1.98 46.79
CA VAL A 38 15.99 0.71 46.26
C VAL A 38 14.86 -0.26 45.94
N ILE A 39 13.87 -0.41 46.83
CA ILE A 39 12.72 -1.28 46.60
C ILE A 39 11.89 -0.78 45.42
N THR A 40 11.64 0.52 45.30
CA THR A 40 10.92 1.09 44.16
C THR A 40 11.67 0.82 42.85
N ILE A 41 12.98 1.00 42.81
CA ILE A 41 13.80 0.71 41.61
C ILE A 41 13.74 -0.79 41.27
N LEU A 42 13.85 -1.68 42.27
CA LEU A 42 13.75 -3.12 42.07
C LEU A 42 12.38 -3.58 41.55
N VAL A 43 11.32 -2.82 41.80
CA VAL A 43 9.96 -3.10 41.28
C VAL A 43 9.75 -2.49 39.90
N VAL A 44 10.21 -1.25 39.68
CA VAL A 44 10.01 -0.53 38.42
C VAL A 44 10.84 -1.12 37.29
N LEU A 45 12.09 -1.53 37.54
CA LEU A 45 12.96 -2.06 36.49
C LEU A 45 12.39 -3.33 35.82
N PRO A 46 11.88 -4.35 36.55
CA PRO A 46 11.21 -5.49 35.94
C PRO A 46 9.91 -5.11 35.20
N LEU A 47 9.15 -4.14 35.70
CA LEU A 47 7.93 -3.65 35.04
C LEU A 47 8.23 -2.92 33.73
N CYS A 48 9.39 -2.27 33.61
CA CYS A 48 9.85 -1.61 32.40
C CYS A 48 10.54 -2.56 31.41
N TYR A 49 11.02 -3.71 31.87
CA TYR A 49 11.65 -4.72 31.02
C TYR A 49 10.82 -5.14 29.79
N PRO A 50 9.49 -5.44 29.88
CA PRO A 50 8.71 -5.81 28.70
C PRO A 50 8.68 -4.71 27.65
N ALA A 51 8.54 -3.44 28.04
CA ALA A 51 8.58 -2.31 27.09
C ALA A 51 9.96 -2.16 26.44
N LEU A 52 11.04 -2.31 27.22
CA LEU A 52 12.39 -2.30 26.67
C LEU A 52 12.59 -3.44 25.68
N ASN A 53 12.07 -4.63 26.00
CA ASN A 53 12.19 -5.79 25.14
C ASN A 53 11.42 -5.62 23.82
N THR A 54 10.20 -5.10 23.85
CA THR A 54 9.37 -4.95 22.64
C THR A 54 9.84 -3.83 21.72
N TYR A 55 10.36 -2.73 22.27
CA TYR A 55 10.72 -1.56 21.45
C TYR A 55 12.20 -1.51 21.05
N TYR A 56 13.11 -2.05 21.86
CA TYR A 56 14.55 -1.88 21.65
C TYR A 56 15.30 -3.20 21.45
N LEU A 57 14.98 -4.26 22.19
CA LEU A 57 15.73 -5.52 22.10
C LEU A 57 15.21 -6.40 20.95
N ASN A 58 13.89 -6.48 20.79
CA ASN A 58 13.22 -7.24 19.74
C ASN A 58 12.09 -6.39 19.13
N PRO A 59 12.43 -5.34 18.36
CA PRO A 59 11.42 -4.56 17.65
C PRO A 59 10.71 -5.47 16.64
N THR A 60 9.51 -5.93 16.95
CA THR A 60 8.58 -6.48 15.95
C THR A 60 8.05 -5.28 15.18
N SER A 61 8.62 -5.02 14.01
CA SER A 61 8.22 -3.93 13.11
C SER A 61 6.87 -4.14 12.44
N ASP A 62 6.20 -5.25 12.73
CA ASP A 62 4.89 -5.55 12.18
C ASP A 62 3.86 -4.68 12.90
N VAL A 63 3.56 -3.52 12.32
CA VAL A 63 2.30 -2.84 12.55
C VAL A 63 1.25 -3.74 11.91
N PRO A 64 0.45 -4.53 12.67
CA PRO A 64 -0.64 -5.24 12.05
C PRO A 64 -1.55 -4.21 11.40
N THR A 65 -1.87 -4.40 10.12
CA THR A 65 -2.81 -3.58 9.33
C THR A 65 -4.22 -3.46 9.93
N PHE A 66 -4.47 -4.10 11.08
CA PHE A 66 -5.78 -4.35 11.67
C PHE A 66 -6.00 -3.61 13.01
N TYR A 67 -5.40 -2.44 13.24
CA TYR A 67 -5.73 -1.61 14.41
C TYR A 67 -7.21 -1.18 14.45
N TRP A 68 -7.88 -1.18 13.30
CA TRP A 68 -9.24 -0.67 13.14
C TRP A 68 -10.35 -1.74 13.25
N GLU A 69 -9.99 -3.01 13.45
CA GLU A 69 -10.98 -4.11 13.60
C GLU A 69 -11.02 -4.63 15.04
N LEU A 70 -12.23 -4.78 15.60
CA LEU A 70 -12.36 -5.44 16.89
C LEU A 70 -12.05 -6.94 16.74
N PRO A 71 -11.26 -7.55 17.64
CA PRO A 71 -11.02 -9.00 17.62
C PRO A 71 -12.32 -9.82 17.68
N SER A 72 -13.35 -9.26 18.29
CA SER A 72 -14.68 -9.84 18.47
C SER A 72 -15.66 -9.62 17.31
N SER A 73 -15.35 -8.75 16.34
CA SER A 73 -16.22 -8.50 15.19
C SER A 73 -16.00 -9.49 14.04
N ARG A 74 -15.16 -10.51 14.21
CA ARG A 74 -14.95 -11.54 13.19
C ARG A 74 -16.16 -12.47 13.13
N VAL A 75 -16.63 -12.74 11.92
CA VAL A 75 -17.21 -14.05 11.58
C VAL A 75 -16.05 -15.06 11.69
N PRO A 76 -16.01 -15.95 12.70
CA PRO A 76 -14.85 -16.81 12.97
C PRO A 76 -14.51 -17.80 11.85
N ILE A 77 -15.36 -17.88 10.82
CA ILE A 77 -15.27 -18.80 9.70
C ILE A 77 -14.26 -18.34 8.64
N SER A 78 -13.92 -17.04 8.53
CA SER A 78 -13.07 -16.57 7.41
C SER A 78 -11.57 -16.79 7.62
N LYS A 79 -11.03 -16.64 8.83
CA LYS A 79 -9.56 -16.66 9.03
C LYS A 79 -8.95 -18.07 9.05
N SER A 80 -9.61 -19.05 9.67
CA SER A 80 -9.16 -20.44 9.55
C SER A 80 -9.29 -20.94 8.12
N ASN A 81 -10.36 -20.56 7.42
CA ASN A 81 -10.54 -20.90 6.01
C ASN A 81 -9.56 -20.14 5.10
N PHE A 82 -9.16 -18.91 5.43
CA PHE A 82 -8.17 -18.15 4.68
C PHE A 82 -6.76 -18.72 4.87
N HIS A 83 -6.33 -19.01 6.11
CA HIS A 83 -5.06 -19.69 6.37
C HIS A 83 -5.05 -21.14 5.88
N GLN A 84 -6.18 -21.83 5.87
CA GLN A 84 -6.32 -23.15 5.25
C GLN A 84 -6.24 -23.04 3.72
N LYS A 85 -6.82 -22.00 3.12
CA LYS A 85 -6.69 -21.69 1.69
C LYS A 85 -5.32 -21.16 1.29
N CYS A 86 -4.55 -20.54 2.17
CA CYS A 86 -3.17 -20.13 1.93
C CYS A 86 -2.25 -21.30 1.53
N GLY A 87 -2.59 -22.53 1.93
CA GLY A 87 -1.87 -23.73 1.49
C GLY A 87 -2.35 -24.31 0.15
N GLU A 88 -3.53 -23.89 -0.34
CA GLU A 88 -4.17 -24.42 -1.56
C GLU A 88 -4.27 -23.38 -2.70
N GLN A 89 -4.21 -22.09 -2.40
CA GLN A 89 -4.33 -20.96 -3.33
C GLN A 89 -3.36 -19.84 -2.93
N PRO A 90 -2.68 -19.21 -3.90
CA PRO A 90 -1.78 -18.10 -3.61
C PRO A 90 -2.56 -16.88 -3.11
N SER A 91 -2.08 -16.24 -2.04
CA SER A 91 -2.54 -14.90 -1.66
C SER A 91 -2.02 -13.90 -2.68
N LEU A 92 -2.94 -13.11 -3.23
CA LEU A 92 -2.65 -12.13 -4.27
C LEU A 92 -2.75 -10.72 -3.71
N HIS A 93 -1.68 -9.95 -3.85
CA HIS A 93 -1.70 -8.51 -3.61
C HIS A 93 -1.95 -7.77 -4.92
N VAL A 94 -2.84 -6.78 -4.88
CA VAL A 94 -3.19 -5.97 -6.04
C VAL A 94 -2.65 -4.57 -5.87
N GLU A 95 -1.69 -4.23 -6.73
CA GLU A 95 -1.03 -2.93 -6.78
C GLU A 95 -1.49 -2.17 -8.03
N ASN A 96 -2.10 -1.00 -7.84
CA ASN A 96 -2.56 -0.17 -8.94
C ASN A 96 -1.69 1.07 -9.08
N ILE A 97 -1.19 1.36 -10.28
CA ILE A 97 -0.49 2.60 -10.64
C ILE A 97 -1.42 3.43 -11.51
N ILE A 98 -1.85 4.59 -11.01
CA ILE A 98 -2.77 5.49 -11.71
C ILE A 98 -2.00 6.66 -12.30
N ILE A 99 -1.97 6.81 -13.61
CA ILE A 99 -1.27 7.89 -14.32
C ILE A 99 -2.30 8.96 -14.72
N LYS A 100 -2.08 10.21 -14.28
CA LYS A 100 -2.92 11.37 -14.63
C LYS A 100 -2.13 12.44 -15.34
N THR A 101 -2.82 13.20 -16.19
CA THR A 101 -2.30 14.44 -16.77
C THR A 101 -2.98 15.64 -16.14
N ASN A 102 -2.24 16.73 -15.97
CA ASN A 102 -2.74 18.02 -15.54
C ASN A 102 -3.04 18.80 -16.80
N GLY A 103 -4.30 18.80 -17.20
CA GLY A 103 -4.82 19.84 -18.07
C GLY A 103 -4.19 19.93 -19.45
N PHE A 104 -3.96 18.82 -20.18
CA PHE A 104 -3.55 18.94 -21.58
C PHE A 104 -4.73 19.42 -22.43
N LYS A 105 -4.75 20.73 -22.74
CA LYS A 105 -5.59 21.24 -23.83
C LYS A 105 -5.04 20.70 -25.14
N ASP A 106 -5.87 19.92 -25.82
CA ASP A 106 -5.56 19.35 -27.11
C ASP A 106 -5.17 20.49 -28.09
N ILE A 107 -3.91 20.49 -28.54
CA ILE A 107 -3.39 21.54 -29.44
C ILE A 107 -4.12 21.46 -30.80
N ASP A 108 -4.57 20.26 -31.16
CA ASP A 108 -5.23 19.98 -32.45
C ASP A 108 -6.76 20.15 -32.40
N SER A 109 -7.36 20.31 -31.21
CA SER A 109 -8.82 20.43 -31.04
C SER A 109 -9.21 21.45 -29.94
N PRO A 110 -9.03 22.77 -30.19
CA PRO A 110 -9.28 23.83 -29.22
C PRO A 110 -10.76 24.02 -28.81
N HIS A 111 -11.69 23.27 -29.41
CA HIS A 111 -13.13 23.36 -29.15
C HIS A 111 -13.69 22.29 -28.19
N ASN A 112 -12.89 21.31 -27.77
CA ASN A 112 -13.34 20.33 -26.78
C ASN A 112 -13.03 20.83 -25.36
N ASN A 113 -14.07 21.09 -24.57
CA ASN A 113 -13.97 21.52 -23.16
C ASN A 113 -13.42 20.43 -22.21
N TYR A 114 -13.01 19.28 -22.74
CA TYR A 114 -12.41 18.18 -21.97
C TYR A 114 -10.91 18.44 -21.82
N GLY A 115 -10.54 19.22 -20.81
CA GLY A 115 -9.17 19.68 -20.58
C GLY A 115 -8.17 18.59 -20.18
N THR A 116 -8.57 17.32 -20.02
CA THR A 116 -7.70 16.22 -19.61
C THR A 116 -8.04 14.98 -20.41
N ASN A 117 -7.29 14.68 -21.46
CA ASN A 117 -7.43 13.43 -22.20
C ASN A 117 -6.14 12.61 -22.12
N VAL A 118 -6.19 11.49 -21.41
CA VAL A 118 -5.05 10.55 -21.31
C VAL A 118 -4.95 9.59 -22.49
N LEU A 119 -5.91 9.60 -23.42
CA LEU A 119 -5.95 8.69 -24.58
C LEU A 119 -5.01 9.10 -25.72
N GLN A 120 -4.03 9.97 -25.44
CA GLN A 120 -3.03 10.38 -26.42
C GLN A 120 -2.04 9.24 -26.67
N LYS A 121 -1.74 8.99 -27.95
CA LYS A 121 -0.76 7.98 -28.41
C LYS A 121 0.56 8.05 -27.64
N ARG A 122 1.06 9.26 -27.45
CA ARG A 122 2.30 9.54 -26.74
C ARG A 122 2.28 9.04 -25.29
N LEU A 123 1.17 9.26 -24.58
CA LEU A 123 1.07 8.88 -23.17
C LEU A 123 0.97 7.36 -23.02
N LEU A 124 0.26 6.70 -23.95
CA LEU A 124 0.21 5.24 -24.03
C LEU A 124 1.60 4.65 -24.36
N LEU A 125 2.35 5.25 -25.27
CA LEU A 125 3.73 4.83 -25.55
C LEU A 125 4.65 5.01 -24.34
N TRP A 126 4.51 6.12 -23.62
CA TRP A 126 5.24 6.31 -22.37
C TRP A 126 4.85 5.28 -21.31
N ALA A 127 3.56 4.97 -21.16
CA ALA A 127 3.10 3.93 -20.26
C ALA A 127 3.68 2.56 -20.63
N HIS A 128 3.72 2.21 -21.92
CA HIS A 128 4.37 0.98 -22.40
C HIS A 128 5.86 0.93 -22.02
N HIS A 129 6.64 1.98 -22.30
CA HIS A 129 8.04 2.04 -21.90
C HIS A 129 8.25 1.98 -20.38
N PHE A 130 7.36 2.59 -19.60
CA PHE A 130 7.38 2.49 -18.15
C PHE A 130 7.18 1.03 -17.70
N GLN A 131 6.22 0.30 -18.28
CA GLN A 131 6.01 -1.12 -17.99
C GLN A 131 7.23 -1.97 -18.37
N GLU A 132 7.88 -1.70 -19.51
CA GLU A 132 9.10 -2.41 -19.91
C GLU A 132 10.26 -2.18 -18.95
N ARG A 133 10.45 -0.94 -18.50
CA ARG A 133 11.48 -0.60 -17.51
C ARG A 133 11.23 -1.30 -16.19
N LEU A 134 9.97 -1.32 -15.74
CA LEU A 134 9.57 -2.03 -14.54
C LEU A 134 9.85 -3.54 -14.66
N ALA A 135 9.52 -4.14 -15.79
CA ALA A 135 9.76 -5.57 -16.04
C ALA A 135 11.25 -5.94 -16.06
N ASN A 136 12.12 -5.05 -16.58
CA ASN A 136 13.55 -5.31 -16.76
C ASN A 136 14.41 -4.87 -15.57
N THR A 137 13.83 -4.21 -14.56
CA THR A 137 14.58 -3.75 -13.38
C THR A 137 14.87 -4.92 -12.45
N VAL A 138 16.14 -5.08 -12.10
CA VAL A 138 16.62 -6.07 -11.13
C VAL A 138 16.98 -5.35 -9.84
N ILE A 139 16.48 -5.85 -8.72
CA ILE A 139 16.81 -5.33 -7.40
C ILE A 139 17.45 -6.40 -6.53
N VAL A 140 18.42 -5.98 -5.73
CA VAL A 140 19.13 -6.85 -4.81
C VAL A 140 18.53 -6.60 -3.43
N TYR A 141 17.76 -7.56 -2.90
CA TYR A 141 17.12 -7.42 -1.60
C TYR A 141 17.84 -8.28 -0.54
N PRO A 142 18.26 -7.68 0.60
CA PRO A 142 18.98 -8.44 1.62
C PRO A 142 18.03 -9.42 2.32
N PRO A 143 18.48 -10.66 2.62
CA PRO A 143 17.64 -11.64 3.29
C PRO A 143 17.25 -11.18 4.69
N ASN A 144 16.02 -11.52 5.09
CA ASN A 144 15.51 -11.28 6.43
C ASN A 144 16.49 -11.86 7.46
N LYS A 145 16.98 -11.00 8.36
CA LYS A 145 17.96 -11.37 9.38
C LYS A 145 17.32 -12.33 10.39
N SER A 146 17.33 -13.63 10.10
CA SER A 146 17.14 -14.65 11.13
C SER A 146 18.41 -14.70 11.99
N PRO A 147 18.33 -14.70 13.35
CA PRO A 147 19.49 -14.39 14.19
C PRO A 147 20.59 -15.46 14.21
N LEU A 148 20.43 -16.60 13.55
CA LEU A 148 21.32 -17.74 13.75
C LEU A 148 21.58 -18.54 12.45
N ILE A 149 22.78 -18.34 11.90
CA ILE A 149 23.57 -19.32 11.12
C ILE A 149 23.16 -19.54 9.65
N SER A 150 22.89 -18.48 8.89
CA SER A 150 23.03 -18.56 7.43
C SER A 150 23.68 -17.30 6.87
N ARG A 151 24.85 -17.45 6.24
CA ARG A 151 25.36 -16.47 5.27
C ARG A 151 24.45 -16.60 4.06
N GLN A 152 23.27 -15.99 4.13
CA GLN A 152 22.36 -15.95 3.01
C GLN A 152 22.82 -14.80 2.12
N GLU A 153 23.24 -15.15 0.91
CA GLU A 153 23.67 -14.18 -0.09
C GLU A 153 22.46 -13.33 -0.50
N PRO A 154 22.67 -12.06 -0.85
CA PRO A 154 21.59 -11.21 -1.31
C PRO A 154 20.98 -11.79 -2.58
N GLU A 155 19.65 -11.95 -2.60
CA GLU A 155 18.92 -12.48 -3.75
C GLU A 155 18.54 -11.35 -4.70
N GLU A 156 18.65 -11.63 -6.00
CA GLU A 156 18.17 -10.75 -7.05
C GLU A 156 16.71 -11.04 -7.33
N TYR A 157 15.88 -10.02 -7.26
CA TYR A 157 14.45 -10.09 -7.55
C TYR A 157 14.11 -9.22 -8.76
N THR A 158 13.21 -9.74 -9.58
CA THR A 158 12.59 -9.05 -10.72
C THR A 158 11.08 -9.02 -10.56
N LEU A 159 10.40 -8.24 -11.41
CA LEU A 159 8.94 -8.27 -11.46
C LEU A 159 8.39 -9.68 -11.73
N SER A 160 9.11 -10.50 -12.49
CA SER A 160 8.68 -11.86 -12.82
C SER A 160 8.66 -12.78 -11.59
N ASP A 161 9.50 -12.50 -10.58
CA ASP A 161 9.57 -13.31 -9.36
C ASP A 161 8.45 -12.97 -8.38
N LEU A 162 7.90 -11.76 -8.49
CA LEU A 162 6.84 -11.24 -7.63
C LEU A 162 5.44 -11.43 -8.22
N CYS A 163 5.31 -11.46 -9.55
CA CYS A 163 4.02 -11.39 -10.21
C CYS A 163 3.31 -12.74 -10.27
N PHE A 164 1.98 -12.71 -10.19
CA PHE A 164 1.17 -13.89 -10.40
C PHE A 164 1.16 -14.31 -11.88
N LYS A 165 1.37 -15.60 -12.12
CA LYS A 165 1.41 -16.22 -13.46
C LYS A 165 0.29 -17.23 -13.59
N PRO A 166 -0.83 -16.91 -14.27
CA PRO A 166 -1.94 -17.85 -14.41
C PRO A 166 -1.48 -19.10 -15.17
N ASN A 167 -1.91 -20.27 -14.70
CA ASN A 167 -1.57 -21.59 -15.24
C ASN A 167 -0.06 -21.92 -15.28
N GLY A 168 0.76 -21.27 -14.45
CA GLY A 168 2.21 -21.48 -14.44
C GLY A 168 2.90 -21.02 -15.75
N GLY A 169 2.28 -20.08 -16.46
CA GLY A 169 2.87 -19.47 -17.66
C GLY A 169 4.14 -18.67 -17.37
N SER A 170 4.78 -18.14 -18.41
CA SER A 170 5.97 -17.29 -18.27
C SER A 170 5.67 -15.79 -18.13
N ARG A 171 4.40 -15.38 -18.33
CA ARG A 171 3.97 -13.98 -18.34
C ARG A 171 3.18 -13.62 -17.09
N CYS A 172 3.52 -12.47 -16.51
CA CYS A 172 2.77 -11.85 -15.42
C CYS A 172 1.35 -11.49 -15.84
N LEU A 173 0.39 -11.66 -14.93
CA LEU A 173 -0.92 -11.06 -15.06
C LEU A 173 -0.81 -9.57 -14.75
N ILE A 174 -0.97 -8.74 -15.79
CA ILE A 174 -0.98 -7.29 -15.69
C ILE A 174 -2.22 -6.80 -16.43
N ASN A 175 -2.99 -5.91 -15.81
CA ASN A 175 -4.13 -5.26 -16.46
C ASN A 175 -3.72 -3.84 -16.85
N SER A 176 -3.66 -3.56 -18.15
CA SER A 176 -3.18 -2.29 -18.69
C SER A 176 -3.88 -1.99 -20.03
N PRO A 177 -4.10 -0.72 -20.40
CA PRO A 177 -4.57 -0.36 -21.74
C PRO A 177 -3.67 -0.88 -22.86
N ILE A 178 -2.39 -1.12 -22.57
CA ILE A 178 -1.41 -1.56 -23.55
C ILE A 178 -1.70 -3.00 -24.05
N GLU A 179 -2.48 -3.77 -23.31
CA GLU A 179 -2.97 -5.09 -23.69
C GLU A 179 -3.79 -5.07 -25.00
N PHE A 180 -4.43 -3.94 -25.35
CA PHE A 180 -5.14 -3.79 -26.64
C PHE A 180 -4.21 -3.98 -27.85
N TRP A 181 -2.92 -3.68 -27.67
CA TRP A 181 -1.84 -3.86 -28.65
C TRP A 181 -0.87 -4.98 -28.25
N ASN A 182 -1.29 -5.92 -27.40
CA ASN A 182 -0.52 -7.09 -26.96
C ASN A 182 0.88 -6.75 -26.38
N TYR A 183 1.05 -5.59 -25.74
CA TYR A 183 2.36 -5.12 -25.26
C TYR A 183 3.43 -4.88 -26.35
N GLU A 184 3.02 -4.71 -27.60
CA GLU A 184 3.93 -4.37 -28.69
C GLU A 184 3.85 -2.87 -29.02
N ALA A 185 4.96 -2.15 -28.83
CA ALA A 185 5.05 -0.72 -29.13
C ALA A 185 4.80 -0.43 -30.62
N ASP A 186 5.25 -1.31 -31.51
CA ASP A 186 5.10 -1.13 -32.97
C ASP A 186 3.63 -1.15 -33.40
N LEU A 187 2.80 -2.00 -32.79
CA LEU A 187 1.37 -2.05 -33.06
C LEU A 187 0.67 -0.76 -32.62
N LEU A 188 1.05 -0.22 -31.46
CA LEU A 188 0.54 1.07 -30.98
C LEU A 188 1.03 2.23 -31.86
N MET A 189 2.31 2.20 -32.28
CA MET A 189 2.89 3.22 -33.17
C MET A 189 2.30 3.20 -34.58
N ASN A 190 1.90 2.05 -35.09
CA ASN A 190 1.28 1.92 -36.41
C ASN A 190 -0.25 2.07 -36.37
N ASP A 191 -0.87 2.15 -35.20
CA ASP A 191 -2.31 2.39 -35.08
C ASP A 191 -2.66 3.83 -35.50
N GLU A 192 -3.42 3.96 -36.58
CA GLU A 192 -3.92 5.23 -37.11
C GLU A 192 -5.05 5.82 -36.26
N ASN A 193 -5.83 4.99 -35.55
CA ASN A 193 -6.97 5.45 -34.76
C ASN A 193 -7.15 4.63 -33.48
N ILE A 194 -6.41 5.04 -32.45
CA ILE A 194 -6.42 4.47 -31.10
C ILE A 194 -7.83 4.43 -30.50
N LEU A 195 -8.63 5.49 -30.66
CA LEU A 195 -9.98 5.56 -30.10
C LEU A 195 -10.88 4.46 -30.68
N LYS A 196 -10.74 4.16 -31.98
CA LYS A 196 -11.45 3.06 -32.64
C LYS A 196 -11.00 1.70 -32.11
N THR A 197 -9.71 1.52 -31.83
CA THR A 197 -9.19 0.28 -31.25
C THR A 197 -9.68 0.06 -29.82
N LEU A 198 -9.66 1.11 -29.00
CA LEU A 198 -10.14 1.07 -27.62
C LEU A 198 -11.66 0.90 -27.53
N SER A 199 -12.42 1.37 -28.52
CA SER A 199 -13.88 1.22 -28.57
C SER A 199 -14.36 -0.20 -28.93
N LYS A 200 -13.46 -1.17 -29.12
CA LYS A 200 -13.82 -2.57 -29.40
C LYS A 200 -14.20 -3.28 -28.09
N THR A 201 -15.48 -3.61 -27.94
CA THR A 201 -16.04 -4.28 -26.75
C THR A 201 -15.58 -5.73 -26.58
N ASP A 202 -15.17 -6.39 -27.67
CA ASP A 202 -14.91 -7.83 -27.69
C ASP A 202 -13.41 -8.15 -27.55
N LYS A 203 -12.59 -7.17 -27.13
CA LYS A 203 -11.16 -7.41 -26.96
C LYS A 203 -10.92 -8.17 -25.67
N LEU A 204 -10.36 -9.37 -25.83
CA LEU A 204 -9.83 -10.17 -24.74
C LEU A 204 -8.35 -9.87 -24.55
N SER A 205 -7.91 -9.91 -23.29
CA SER A 205 -6.49 -9.93 -22.94
C SER A 205 -5.79 -11.20 -23.46
N SER A 206 -4.46 -11.22 -23.39
CA SER A 206 -3.64 -12.39 -23.69
C SER A 206 -4.06 -13.64 -22.90
N PHE A 207 -4.70 -13.46 -21.74
CA PHE A 207 -5.23 -14.52 -20.90
C PHE A 207 -6.70 -14.88 -21.17
N LYS A 208 -7.28 -14.36 -22.27
CA LYS A 208 -8.70 -14.53 -22.65
C LYS A 208 -9.69 -13.95 -21.65
N ILE A 209 -9.26 -12.99 -20.84
CA ILE A 209 -10.10 -12.27 -19.87
C ILE A 209 -10.58 -10.98 -20.53
N PRO A 210 -11.89 -10.66 -20.50
CA PRO A 210 -12.39 -9.37 -20.98
C PRO A 210 -11.73 -8.21 -20.25
N ILE A 211 -11.40 -7.14 -20.99
CA ILE A 211 -10.78 -5.93 -20.43
C ILE A 211 -11.83 -4.82 -20.44
N PRO A 212 -12.60 -4.63 -19.35
CA PRO A 212 -13.51 -3.51 -19.26
C PRO A 212 -12.71 -2.21 -19.23
N LEU A 213 -13.12 -1.22 -20.01
CA LEU A 213 -12.42 0.06 -20.10
C LEU A 213 -12.35 0.78 -18.75
N GLU A 214 -13.34 0.56 -17.89
CA GLU A 214 -13.41 1.08 -16.52
C GLU A 214 -12.33 0.48 -15.59
N SER A 215 -11.72 -0.65 -15.96
CA SER A 215 -10.61 -1.26 -15.20
C SER A 215 -9.24 -0.72 -15.57
N VAL A 216 -9.11 -0.14 -16.77
CA VAL A 216 -7.83 0.32 -17.33
C VAL A 216 -7.79 1.85 -17.51
N PHE A 217 -8.95 2.51 -17.46
CA PHE A 217 -9.09 3.95 -17.51
C PHE A 217 -9.96 4.45 -16.37
N GLY A 218 -9.56 5.57 -15.78
CA GLY A 218 -10.37 6.29 -14.79
C GLY A 218 -11.33 7.25 -15.49
N ASN A 219 -12.60 7.15 -15.13
CA ASN A 219 -13.69 7.97 -15.65
C ASN A 219 -13.72 8.04 -17.20
N PRO A 220 -13.84 6.89 -17.90
CA PRO A 220 -13.94 6.89 -19.36
C PRO A 220 -15.22 7.61 -19.81
N VAL A 221 -15.07 8.50 -20.77
CA VAL A 221 -16.16 9.28 -21.37
C VAL A 221 -16.50 8.67 -22.71
N TYR A 222 -17.79 8.41 -22.93
CA TYR A 222 -18.32 7.79 -24.13
C TYR A 222 -19.10 8.79 -24.99
N ASP A 223 -18.99 8.64 -26.30
CA ASP A 223 -19.87 9.33 -27.24
C ASP A 223 -21.28 8.74 -27.16
N LYS A 224 -22.28 9.62 -27.08
CA LYS A 224 -23.70 9.25 -26.98
C LYS A 224 -24.24 8.63 -28.26
N VAL A 225 -23.61 8.88 -29.41
CA VAL A 225 -24.08 8.42 -30.72
C VAL A 225 -23.41 7.10 -31.11
N THR A 226 -22.07 7.04 -31.06
CA THR A 226 -21.32 5.85 -31.48
C THR A 226 -21.10 4.83 -30.36
N GLY A 227 -21.26 5.23 -29.10
CA GLY A 227 -20.90 4.40 -27.94
C GLY A 227 -19.40 4.20 -27.75
N GLY A 228 -18.56 4.82 -28.60
CA GLY A 228 -17.11 4.73 -28.52
C GLY A 228 -16.53 5.63 -27.43
N ILE A 229 -15.34 5.28 -26.95
CA ILE A 229 -14.61 6.10 -25.98
C ILE A 229 -14.04 7.35 -26.67
N ILE A 230 -14.26 8.52 -26.06
CA ILE A 230 -13.78 9.82 -26.55
C ILE A 230 -12.75 10.47 -25.63
N GLY A 231 -12.70 10.05 -24.37
CA GLY A 231 -11.75 10.58 -23.40
C GLY A 231 -11.69 9.75 -22.13
N ALA A 232 -10.68 10.00 -21.32
CA ALA A 232 -10.53 9.47 -19.98
C ALA A 232 -9.65 10.42 -19.15
N ASP A 233 -9.81 10.37 -17.82
CA ASP A 233 -9.07 11.23 -16.89
C ASP A 233 -7.74 10.61 -16.45
N SER A 234 -7.65 9.28 -16.41
CA SER A 234 -6.45 8.56 -15.95
C SER A 234 -6.24 7.22 -16.64
N ILE A 235 -4.99 6.80 -16.76
CA ILE A 235 -4.60 5.42 -17.10
C ILE A 235 -4.43 4.64 -15.79
N ILE A 236 -4.89 3.40 -15.74
CA ILE A 236 -4.76 2.50 -14.59
C ILE A 236 -3.95 1.30 -15.05
N LEU A 237 -2.85 1.03 -14.36
CA LEU A 237 -2.05 -0.18 -14.52
C LEU A 237 -2.20 -1.01 -13.25
N THR A 238 -2.71 -2.23 -13.35
CA THR A 238 -2.89 -3.12 -12.20
C THR A 238 -1.94 -4.31 -12.29
N TYR A 239 -1.16 -4.51 -11.24
CA TYR A 239 -0.25 -5.62 -11.06
C TYR A 239 -0.80 -6.57 -10.00
N PHE A 240 -0.77 -7.86 -10.32
CA PHE A 240 -1.15 -8.92 -9.40
C PHE A 240 0.14 -9.58 -8.92
N LEU A 241 0.42 -9.46 -7.63
CA LEU A 241 1.62 -9.96 -6.98
C LEU A 241 1.27 -11.19 -6.13
N GLU A 242 2.17 -12.17 -6.11
CA GLU A 242 2.08 -13.39 -5.32
C GLU A 242 2.98 -13.28 -4.09
N ASP A 243 2.49 -13.73 -2.93
CA ASP A 243 3.28 -13.73 -1.70
C ASP A 243 4.42 -14.74 -1.75
N MET A 244 5.64 -14.25 -1.52
CA MET A 244 6.84 -15.10 -1.44
C MET A 244 6.93 -15.86 -0.11
N ASP A 245 6.36 -15.31 0.95
CA ASP A 245 6.38 -15.88 2.30
C ASP A 245 4.98 -16.33 2.69
N ASN A 246 4.82 -17.57 3.18
CA ASN A 246 3.63 -18.20 3.78
C ASN A 246 2.53 -17.24 4.33
N CYS A 247 1.83 -16.52 3.45
CA CYS A 247 0.89 -15.45 3.76
C CYS A 247 1.42 -14.32 4.67
N ALA A 248 2.72 -14.02 4.58
CA ALA A 248 3.36 -12.84 5.16
C ALA A 248 3.86 -11.93 4.03
N GLY A 249 2.95 -11.31 3.28
CA GLY A 249 3.24 -10.45 2.12
C GLY A 249 4.07 -9.19 2.37
N SER A 250 4.66 -9.04 3.57
CA SER A 250 5.56 -7.93 3.88
C SER A 250 6.82 -7.94 3.03
N GLN A 251 7.37 -9.10 2.69
CA GLN A 251 8.57 -9.17 1.83
C GLN A 251 8.25 -8.84 0.36
N THR A 252 7.18 -9.41 -0.21
CA THR A 252 6.73 -9.10 -1.58
C THR A 252 6.50 -7.60 -1.77
N LEU A 253 5.80 -6.96 -0.82
CA LEU A 253 5.53 -5.53 -0.89
C LEU A 253 6.80 -4.68 -0.72
N ALA A 254 7.72 -5.05 0.18
CA ALA A 254 8.98 -4.31 0.36
C ALA A 254 9.89 -4.38 -0.89
N VAL A 255 9.91 -5.54 -1.55
CA VAL A 255 10.63 -5.74 -2.81
C VAL A 255 9.96 -4.95 -3.94
N TRP A 256 8.63 -5.02 -4.05
CA TRP A 256 7.86 -4.20 -5.01
C TRP A 256 8.10 -2.69 -4.84
N ASP A 257 8.02 -2.17 -3.62
CA ASP A 257 8.24 -0.75 -3.32
C ASP A 257 9.66 -0.32 -3.71
N SER A 258 10.65 -1.18 -3.47
CA SER A 258 12.05 -0.94 -3.87
C SER A 258 12.22 -0.92 -5.39
N LEU A 259 11.54 -1.81 -6.10
CA LEU A 259 11.55 -1.90 -7.56
C LEU A 259 10.92 -0.64 -8.16
N LEU A 260 9.73 -0.28 -7.68
CA LEU A 260 8.99 0.89 -8.15
C LEU A 260 9.79 2.18 -7.92
N LYS A 261 10.41 2.33 -6.74
CA LYS A 261 11.25 3.49 -6.41
C LYS A 261 12.43 3.63 -7.36
N ASN A 262 13.14 2.54 -7.66
CA ASN A 262 14.29 2.58 -8.58
C ASN A 262 13.89 3.01 -10.01
N VAL A 263 12.71 2.59 -10.47
CA VAL A 263 12.20 2.98 -11.80
C VAL A 263 11.80 4.46 -11.83
N ILE A 264 11.16 4.95 -10.76
CA ILE A 264 10.72 6.34 -10.67
C ILE A 264 11.92 7.31 -10.53
N ASP A 265 12.90 6.98 -9.69
CA ASP A 265 14.07 7.83 -9.44
C ASP A 265 15.00 7.91 -10.67
N ALA A 266 14.96 6.91 -11.55
CA ALA A 266 15.67 6.90 -12.82
C ALA A 266 14.98 7.81 -13.86
N ASN A 267 15.14 9.12 -13.71
CA ASN A 267 15.11 10.11 -14.79
C ASN A 267 13.78 10.31 -15.57
N ASP A 268 12.64 9.84 -15.06
CA ASP A 268 11.37 9.81 -15.82
C ASP A 268 10.63 11.16 -15.83
N THR A 269 11.20 12.15 -16.52
CA THR A 269 10.51 13.40 -16.84
C THR A 269 10.12 13.42 -18.31
N LEU A 270 8.92 12.93 -18.64
CA LEU A 270 8.38 13.12 -19.98
C LEU A 270 8.02 14.60 -20.16
N HIS A 271 8.78 15.31 -21.01
CA HIS A 271 8.50 16.70 -21.37
C HIS A 271 7.40 16.79 -22.43
N VAL A 272 6.12 16.73 -22.02
CA VAL A 272 4.99 16.98 -22.93
C VAL A 272 4.70 18.47 -22.94
N GLY A 273 5.13 19.20 -23.98
CA GLY A 273 4.78 20.61 -24.14
C GLY A 273 5.42 21.60 -23.15
N GLY A 274 6.52 21.22 -22.48
CA GLY A 274 7.31 22.14 -21.63
C GLY A 274 7.29 21.83 -20.13
N GLU A 275 6.51 20.86 -19.65
CA GLU A 275 6.40 20.56 -18.21
C GLU A 275 6.71 19.09 -17.88
N ARG A 276 7.13 18.85 -16.63
CA ARG A 276 7.71 17.59 -16.12
C ARG A 276 6.63 16.71 -15.46
N ILE A 277 6.58 15.42 -15.81
CA ILE A 277 5.84 14.41 -15.03
C ILE A 277 6.52 14.22 -13.67
N LYS A 278 5.74 14.33 -12.59
CA LYS A 278 6.11 13.82 -11.26
C LYS A 278 5.15 12.69 -10.91
N ILE A 279 5.70 11.58 -10.47
CA ILE A 279 4.97 10.41 -10.00
C ILE A 279 4.91 10.56 -8.47
N TYR A 280 3.72 10.63 -7.88
CA TYR A 280 3.56 10.75 -6.43
C TYR A 280 3.39 9.34 -5.85
N ASP A 281 4.25 8.98 -4.91
CA ASP A 281 4.01 7.91 -3.96
C ASP A 281 3.03 8.44 -2.89
N ILE A 282 2.08 7.63 -2.43
CA ILE A 282 1.00 8.09 -1.51
C ILE A 282 1.50 8.26 -0.07
N ASP A 283 2.78 8.05 0.24
CA ASP A 283 3.38 8.53 1.47
C ASP A 283 4.25 9.78 1.24
N PHE A 284 3.81 10.87 1.86
CA PHE A 284 4.45 12.18 2.06
C PHE A 284 4.08 13.37 1.15
N LYS A 285 3.86 14.48 1.85
CA LYS A 285 3.40 15.81 1.42
C LYS A 285 4.40 16.53 0.51
N GLU A 286 3.84 17.11 -0.55
CA GLU A 286 3.79 18.55 -0.88
C GLU A 286 4.26 18.91 -2.31
N ALA A 287 3.30 19.51 -3.03
CA ALA A 287 3.37 20.41 -4.18
C ALA A 287 4.08 19.99 -5.49
N SER A 288 3.35 20.20 -6.61
CA SER A 288 3.74 20.27 -8.05
C SER A 288 3.36 19.12 -9.02
N ASN A 289 2.21 19.35 -9.67
CA ASN A 289 1.94 19.36 -11.12
C ASN A 289 1.81 18.10 -12.01
N HIS A 290 1.87 16.87 -11.52
CA HIS A 290 1.16 15.70 -12.08
C HIS A 290 1.06 14.65 -10.98
N ILE A 291 -0.06 13.91 -10.84
CA ILE A 291 -0.26 13.03 -9.69
C ILE A 291 -0.42 11.59 -10.15
N VAL A 292 0.55 10.75 -9.79
CA VAL A 292 0.37 9.30 -9.81
C VAL A 292 -0.22 8.87 -8.48
N PHE A 293 -1.16 7.93 -8.51
CA PHE A 293 -1.73 7.35 -7.28
C PHE A 293 -1.45 5.86 -7.28
N THR A 294 -0.79 5.38 -6.23
CA THR A 294 -0.67 3.94 -5.97
C THR A 294 -1.85 3.51 -5.10
N VAL A 295 -2.83 2.81 -5.65
CA VAL A 295 -3.98 2.32 -4.86
C VAL A 295 -3.76 0.86 -4.52
N ARG A 296 -3.50 0.58 -3.24
CA ARG A 296 -3.40 -0.78 -2.70
C ARG A 296 -4.78 -1.32 -2.41
N VAL A 297 -5.10 -2.47 -2.99
CA VAL A 297 -6.32 -3.22 -2.65
C VAL A 297 -5.88 -4.59 -2.13
N ASN A 298 -6.07 -4.81 -0.82
CA ASN A 298 -5.92 -6.14 -0.23
C ASN A 298 -7.21 -6.92 -0.52
N LEU A 299 -7.12 -7.96 -1.36
CA LEU A 299 -8.22 -8.86 -1.69
C LEU A 299 -8.21 -10.11 -0.80
#